data_AF-A0A6I4P4Y2-F1
#
_entry.id   AF-A0A6I4P4Y2-F1
#
_cell.length_a   1.000
_cell.length_b   1.000
_cell.length_c   1.000
_cell.angle_alpha   90.00
_cell.angle_beta   90.00
_cell.angle_gamma   90.00
#
_symmetry.space_group_name_H-M   'P 1'
#
loop_
_entity.id
_entity.type
_entity.pdbx_description
1 polymer ?
#
loop_
_entity_poly.entity_id
_entity_poly.type
_entity_poly.pdbx_seq_one_letter_code
_entity_poly.pdbx_strand_id
1 'polypeptide(L)'
;MTTTQDQFDDLLGRAALAALFYYPEIVVEDEAYDLQADVTFCLEALEGIDVDDDARAELRMLVGLVITNPTAHRHDLVDFTIELAPPQADD
;
A
#
# COMPACT_ATOMS: atom_id res chain seq x y z
N MET A 1 18.18 -4.49 -11.11
CA MET A 1 17.91 -3.68 -9.91
C MET A 1 16.60 -2.98 -10.18
N THR A 2 15.59 -3.20 -9.36
CA THR A 2 14.36 -2.41 -9.36
C THR A 2 14.67 -1.02 -8.81
N THR A 3 14.08 0.01 -9.40
CA THR A 3 14.20 1.38 -8.89
C THR A 3 13.31 1.55 -7.66
N THR A 4 13.57 2.57 -6.84
CA THR A 4 12.69 2.92 -5.70
C THR A 4 11.25 3.18 -6.19
N GLN A 5 11.09 3.81 -7.35
CA GLN A 5 9.80 4.04 -7.98
C GLN A 5 9.09 2.72 -8.31
N ASP A 6 9.78 1.74 -8.91
CA ASP A 6 9.19 0.42 -9.22
C ASP A 6 8.67 -0.29 -7.96
N GLN A 7 9.31 -0.09 -6.81
CA GLN A 7 8.89 -0.70 -5.54
C GLN A 7 7.64 -0.02 -4.96
N PHE A 8 7.52 1.30 -5.09
CA PHE A 8 6.29 2.01 -4.73
C PHE A 8 5.15 1.68 -5.68
N ASP A 9 5.41 1.50 -6.97
CA ASP A 9 4.42 1.02 -7.94
C ASP A 9 3.95 -0.42 -7.59
N ASP A 10 4.85 -1.30 -7.14
CA ASP A 10 4.48 -2.63 -6.62
C ASP A 10 3.61 -2.52 -5.36
N LEU A 11 3.94 -1.62 -4.42
CA LEU A 11 3.08 -1.35 -3.25
C LEU A 11 1.67 -0.92 -3.66
N LEU A 12 1.54 -0.01 -4.61
CA LEU A 12 0.25 0.46 -5.12
C LEU A 12 -0.51 -0.68 -5.80
N GLY A 13 0.16 -1.51 -6.59
CA GLY A 13 -0.40 -2.69 -7.24
C GLY A 13 -0.94 -3.71 -6.24
N ARG A 14 -0.17 -3.99 -5.18
CA ARG A 14 -0.59 -4.90 -4.09
C ARG A 14 -1.77 -4.35 -3.30
N ALA A 15 -1.78 -3.06 -2.98
CA ALA A 15 -2.90 -2.41 -2.29
C ALA A 15 -4.18 -2.47 -3.12
N ALA A 16 -4.08 -2.20 -4.43
CA ALA A 16 -5.21 -2.33 -5.35
C ALA A 16 -5.72 -3.78 -5.42
N LEU A 17 -4.82 -4.77 -5.48
CA LEU A 17 -5.18 -6.19 -5.47
C LEU A 17 -5.90 -6.58 -4.18
N ALA A 18 -5.35 -6.23 -3.02
CA ALA A 18 -5.97 -6.50 -1.72
C ALA A 18 -7.36 -5.84 -1.60
N ALA A 19 -7.51 -4.60 -2.08
CA ALA A 19 -8.80 -3.91 -2.11
C ALA A 19 -9.86 -4.61 -2.99
N LEU A 20 -9.46 -5.32 -4.06
CA LEU A 20 -10.38 -6.09 -4.91
C LEU A 20 -10.92 -7.34 -4.20
N PHE A 21 -10.16 -7.90 -3.26
CA PHE A 21 -10.58 -9.07 -2.48
C PHE A 21 -11.25 -8.71 -1.16
N TYR A 22 -11.06 -7.48 -0.69
CA TYR A 22 -11.73 -6.99 0.50
C TYR A 22 -13.21 -6.69 0.24
N TYR A 23 -14.06 -7.17 1.14
CA TYR A 23 -15.44 -6.71 1.29
C TYR A 23 -15.80 -6.75 2.78
N PRO A 24 -16.61 -5.80 3.31
CA PRO A 24 -16.79 -5.66 4.76
C PRO A 24 -17.23 -6.93 5.49
N GLU A 25 -18.04 -7.77 4.85
CA GLU A 25 -18.58 -9.01 5.42
C GLU A 25 -17.51 -10.10 5.59
N ILE A 26 -16.37 -10.04 4.88
CA ILE A 26 -15.30 -11.06 4.96
C ILE A 26 -14.78 -11.21 6.39
N VAL A 27 -14.77 -10.12 7.17
CA VAL A 27 -14.30 -10.09 8.56
C VAL A 27 -15.19 -10.93 9.48
N VAL A 28 -16.43 -11.21 9.08
CA VAL A 28 -17.38 -12.06 9.80
C VAL A 28 -17.45 -13.46 9.19
N GLU A 29 -17.28 -13.56 7.86
CA GLU A 29 -17.41 -14.82 7.12
C GLU A 29 -16.19 -15.73 7.23
N ASP A 30 -14.99 -15.16 7.38
CA ASP A 30 -13.73 -15.90 7.46
C ASP A 30 -12.96 -15.54 8.73
N GLU A 31 -12.96 -16.45 9.71
CA GLU A 31 -12.24 -16.28 10.98
C GLU A 31 -10.71 -16.20 10.80
N ALA A 32 -10.18 -16.64 9.65
CA ALA A 32 -8.77 -16.55 9.32
C ALA A 32 -8.41 -15.25 8.60
N TYR A 33 -9.40 -14.44 8.19
CA TYR A 33 -9.13 -13.16 7.52
C TYR A 33 -8.46 -12.17 8.48
N ASP A 34 -7.33 -11.61 8.06
CA ASP A 34 -6.59 -10.60 8.81
C ASP A 34 -6.17 -9.45 7.89
N LEU A 35 -6.82 -8.30 8.07
CA LEU A 35 -6.47 -7.07 7.35
C LEU A 35 -5.01 -6.65 7.59
N GLN A 36 -4.44 -6.94 8.76
CA GLN A 36 -3.02 -6.63 9.02
C GLN A 36 -2.08 -7.50 8.21
N ALA A 37 -2.48 -8.72 7.85
CA ALA A 37 -1.72 -9.58 6.94
C ALA A 37 -1.70 -8.98 5.52
N ASP A 38 -2.85 -8.50 5.02
CA ASP A 38 -2.92 -7.83 3.71
C ASP A 38 -2.07 -6.54 3.67
N VAL A 39 -2.14 -5.74 4.72
CA VAL A 39 -1.30 -4.54 4.86
C VAL A 39 0.19 -4.91 4.88
N THR A 40 0.55 -5.99 5.59
CA THR A 40 1.93 -6.49 5.65
C THR A 40 2.41 -6.94 4.27
N PHE A 41 1.59 -7.72 3.55
CA PHE A 41 1.86 -8.14 2.17
C PHE A 41 2.11 -6.95 1.23
N CYS A 42 1.38 -5.84 1.38
CA CYS A 42 1.62 -4.63 0.59
C CYS A 42 2.97 -3.98 0.93
N LEU A 43 3.32 -3.89 2.22
CA LEU A 43 4.57 -3.28 2.68
C LEU A 43 5.82 -4.12 2.36
N GLU A 44 5.67 -5.42 2.10
CA GLU A 44 6.77 -6.27 1.63
C GLU A 44 7.36 -5.79 0.29
N ALA A 45 6.61 -5.04 -0.52
CA ALA A 45 7.11 -4.41 -1.75
C ALA A 45 8.30 -3.46 -1.49
N LEU A 46 8.35 -2.88 -0.29
CA LEU A 46 9.38 -1.92 0.14
C LEU A 46 10.52 -2.58 0.93
N GLU A 47 10.59 -3.92 0.97
CA GLU A 47 11.74 -4.59 1.59
C GLU A 47 13.05 -4.13 0.94
N GLY A 48 14.01 -3.74 1.77
CA GLY A 48 15.31 -3.23 1.32
C GLY A 48 15.34 -1.72 1.00
N ILE A 49 14.22 -1.01 1.10
CA ILE A 49 14.21 0.47 1.10
C ILE A 49 14.31 0.98 2.54
N ASP A 50 15.17 1.96 2.75
CA ASP A 50 15.23 2.72 3.99
C ASP A 50 14.16 3.82 3.94
N VAL A 51 12.99 3.50 4.47
CA VAL A 51 11.89 4.46 4.70
C VAL A 51 11.89 4.77 6.19
N ASP A 52 11.85 6.05 6.55
CA ASP A 52 11.81 6.44 7.96
C ASP A 52 10.57 5.88 8.67
N ASP A 53 10.67 5.72 9.99
CA ASP A 53 9.65 5.05 10.79
C ASP A 53 8.28 5.76 10.74
N ASP A 54 8.27 7.10 10.64
CA ASP A 54 7.03 7.89 10.57
C ASP A 54 6.35 7.70 9.21
N ALA A 55 7.10 7.77 8.10
CA ALA A 55 6.60 7.48 6.77
C ALA A 55 6.15 6.03 6.62
N ARG A 56 6.85 5.08 7.26
CA ARG A 56 6.44 3.67 7.27
C ARG A 56 5.14 3.45 8.03
N ALA A 57 4.92 4.17 9.14
CA ALA A 57 3.66 4.14 9.89
C ALA A 57 2.51 4.74 9.06
N GLU A 58 2.76 5.85 8.36
CA GLU A 58 1.77 6.48 7.49
C GLU A 58 1.39 5.59 6.31
N LEU A 59 2.36 4.95 5.65
CA LEU A 59 2.10 3.94 4.60
C LEU A 59 1.22 2.81 5.12
N ARG A 60 1.50 2.28 6.31
CA ARG A 60 0.70 1.21 6.92
C ARG A 60 -0.76 1.63 7.07
N MET A 61 -0.98 2.86 7.53
CA MET A 61 -2.30 3.42 7.74
C MET A 61 -3.04 3.65 6.42
N LEU A 62 -2.40 4.34 5.46
CA LEU A 62 -2.97 4.64 4.14
C LEU A 62 -3.29 3.36 3.35
N VAL A 63 -2.43 2.34 3.39
CA VAL A 63 -2.71 1.04 2.77
C VAL A 63 -3.96 0.40 3.37
N GLY A 64 -4.10 0.39 4.70
CA GLY A 64 -5.31 -0.15 5.35
C GLY A 64 -6.58 0.61 4.96
N LEU A 65 -6.50 1.94 4.86
CA LEU A 65 -7.61 2.77 4.36
C LEU A 65 -7.95 2.47 2.89
N VAL A 66 -6.94 2.29 2.03
CA VAL A 66 -7.15 1.97 0.62
C VAL A 66 -7.74 0.58 0.43
N ILE A 67 -7.29 -0.43 1.18
CA ILE A 67 -7.86 -1.79 1.11
C ILE A 67 -9.35 -1.75 1.45
N THR A 68 -9.72 -1.02 2.51
CA THR A 68 -11.09 -0.98 3.00
C THR A 68 -12.01 -0.05 2.22
N ASN A 69 -11.49 1.05 1.67
CA ASN A 69 -12.24 2.00 0.86
C ASN A 69 -11.35 2.71 -0.18
N PRO A 70 -11.03 2.04 -1.31
CA PRO A 70 -10.16 2.62 -2.34
C PRO A 70 -10.81 3.80 -3.06
N THR A 71 -12.13 3.92 -3.01
CA THR A 71 -12.84 5.06 -3.62
C THR A 71 -12.51 6.36 -2.89
N ALA A 72 -12.39 6.31 -1.56
CA ALA A 72 -12.08 7.47 -0.74
C ALA A 72 -10.58 7.78 -0.65
N HIS A 73 -9.72 6.76 -0.57
CA HIS A 73 -8.35 6.94 -0.09
C HIS A 73 -7.23 6.70 -1.12
N ARG A 74 -7.55 6.24 -2.34
CA ARG A 74 -6.50 5.89 -3.32
C ARG A 74 -5.61 7.07 -3.70
N HIS A 75 -6.15 8.29 -3.74
CA HIS A 75 -5.35 9.46 -4.10
C HIS A 75 -4.37 9.81 -2.99
N ASP A 76 -4.79 9.75 -1.72
CA ASP A 76 -3.92 10.01 -0.57
C ASP A 76 -2.70 9.09 -0.56
N LEU A 77 -2.90 7.79 -0.83
CA LEU A 77 -1.79 6.84 -0.94
C LEU A 77 -0.88 7.14 -2.13
N VAL A 78 -1.45 7.40 -3.31
CA VAL A 78 -0.67 7.72 -4.52
C VAL A 78 0.16 8.98 -4.31
N ASP A 79 -0.45 10.06 -3.82
CA ASP A 79 0.23 11.32 -3.57
C ASP A 79 1.37 11.13 -2.56
N PHE A 80 1.14 10.36 -1.50
CA PHE A 80 2.18 10.04 -0.51
C PHE A 80 3.35 9.25 -1.12
N THR A 81 3.09 8.26 -1.98
CA THR A 81 4.17 7.52 -2.65
C THR A 81 4.98 8.39 -3.61
N ILE A 82 4.35 9.35 -4.28
CA ILE A 82 5.02 10.33 -5.16
C ILE A 82 5.93 11.25 -4.35
N GLU A 83 5.52 11.66 -3.15
CA GLU A 83 6.36 12.48 -2.26
C GLU A 83 7.61 11.73 -1.80
N LEU A 84 7.48 10.43 -1.51
CA LEU A 84 8.61 9.57 -1.09
C LEU A 84 9.55 9.19 -2.22
N ALA A 85 9.01 8.99 -3.43
CA ALA A 85 9.77 8.62 -4.62
C ALA A 85 9.27 9.40 -5.84
N PRO A 86 9.70 10.67 -5.99
CA PRO A 86 9.27 11.49 -7.11
C PRO A 86 9.69 10.84 -8.44
N PRO A 87 8.80 10.87 -9.46
CA PRO A 87 9.10 10.29 -10.76
C PRO A 87 10.37 10.92 -11.33
N GLN A 88 11.25 10.08 -11.88
CA GLN A 88 12.41 10.56 -12.63
C GLN A 88 11.88 11.41 -13.80
N ALA A 89 12.35 12.64 -13.95
CA ALA A 89 12.02 13.43 -15.13
C ALA A 89 12.63 12.74 -16.35
N ASP A 90 11.80 12.40 -17.33
CA ASP A 90 12.28 11.92 -18.64
C ASP A 90 13.12 13.03 -19.28
N ASP A 91 14.44 12.81 -19.40
CA ASP A 91 15.39 13.66 -20.13
C ASP A 91 15.29 13.45 -21.65
#